data_AF-A0AAE5BWW7-F1
#
_entry.id   AF-A0AAE5BWW7-F1
#
_cell.length_a   1.000
_cell.length_b   1.000
_cell.length_c   1.000
_cell.angle_alpha   90.00
_cell.angle_beta   90.00
_cell.angle_gamma   90.00
#
_symmetry.space_group_name_H-M   'P 1'
#
loop_
_entity.id
_entity.type
_entity.pdbx_description
1 polymer ?
#
loop_
_entity_poly.entity_id
_entity_poly.type
_entity_poly.pdbx_seq_one_letter_code
_entity_poly.pdbx_strand_id
1 'polypeptide(L)' 'MAYVNSTRSVSVSFSDRFSALLKVAQEMIERRRIYARTVEELSALSDRDLADLGLSRSNIDSVAREAAYRN' A
#
# COMPACT_ATOMS: atom_id res chain seq x y z
N MET A 1 51.16 9.25 -3.47
CA MET A 1 49.88 9.90 -3.14
C MET A 1 48.96 8.86 -2.54
N ALA A 2 48.71 8.93 -1.23
CA ALA A 2 47.87 7.96 -0.54
C ALA A 2 46.40 8.26 -0.86
N TYR A 3 45.71 7.32 -1.51
CA TYR A 3 44.25 7.35 -1.61
C TYR A 3 43.69 7.01 -0.23
N VAL A 4 43.33 8.05 0.53
CA VAL A 4 42.57 7.92 1.76
C VAL A 4 41.15 7.54 1.36
N ASN A 5 40.87 6.24 1.29
CA ASN A 5 39.51 5.74 1.24
C ASN A 5 38.89 6.01 2.61
N SER A 6 38.33 7.20 2.78
CA SER A 6 37.45 7.51 3.90
C SER A 6 36.23 6.62 3.77
N THR A 7 36.31 5.43 4.38
CA THR A 7 35.14 4.63 4.72
C THR A 7 34.29 5.52 5.61
N ARG A 8 33.36 6.27 5.01
CA ARG A 8 32.22 6.85 5.71
C ARG A 8 31.65 5.69 6.50
N SER A 9 31.92 5.66 7.80
CA SER A 9 31.14 4.88 8.73
C SER A 9 29.74 5.47 8.63
N VAL A 10 28.95 4.93 7.70
CA VAL A 10 27.51 5.03 7.73
C VAL A 10 27.15 4.25 8.98
N SER A 11 27.19 4.92 10.13
CA SER A 11 26.49 4.48 11.32
C SER A 11 25.04 4.48 10.89
N VAL A 12 24.57 3.34 10.38
CA VAL A 12 23.17 3.08 10.11
C VAL A 12 22.48 3.30 11.45
N SER A 13 21.92 4.50 11.62
CA SER A 13 21.51 4.95 12.93
C SER A 13 20.23 4.22 13.31
N PHE A 14 20.06 3.88 14.58
CA PHE A 14 18.83 3.21 15.05
C PHE A 14 17.57 4.02 14.68
N SER A 15 17.69 5.36 14.67
CA SER A 15 16.66 6.28 14.18
C SER A 15 16.32 6.10 12.69
N ASP A 16 17.30 5.80 11.84
CA ASP A 16 17.09 5.56 10.41
C ASP A 16 16.36 4.24 10.18
N ARG A 17 16.69 3.22 10.99
CA ARG A 17 15.99 1.92 10.98
C ARG A 17 14.55 2.08 11.47
N PHE A 18 14.32 2.81 12.55
CA PHE A 18 13.00 3.06 13.10
C PHE A 18 12.10 3.86 12.13
N SER A 19 12.64 4.92 11.53
CA SER A 19 11.89 5.71 10.54
C SER A 19 11.56 4.89 9.27
N ALA A 20 12.46 4.00 8.84
CA ALA A 20 12.17 3.07 7.75
C ALA A 20 11.03 2.09 8.09
N LEU A 21 11.01 1.54 9.31
CA LEU A 21 9.91 0.68 9.77
C LEU A 21 8.58 1.43 9.85
N LEU A 22 8.57 2.67 10.35
CA LEU A 22 7.37 3.49 10.39
C LEU A 22 6.81 3.78 8.99
N LYS A 23 7.68 4.05 8.01
CA LYS A 23 7.25 4.25 6.62
C LYS A 23 6.58 3.00 6.05
N VAL A 24 7.19 1.83 6.24
CA VAL A 24 6.60 0.55 5.80
C VAL A 24 5.26 0.29 6.49
N ALA A 25 5.15 0.58 7.80
CA ALA A 25 3.90 0.44 8.52
C ALA A 25 2.81 1.40 8.02
N GLN A 26 3.16 2.65 7.76
CA GLN A 26 2.25 3.64 7.18
C GLN A 26 1.74 3.18 5.81
N GLU A 27 2.62 2.73 4.93
CA GLU A 27 2.24 2.17 3.63
C GLU A 27 1.26 0.99 3.78
N MET A 28 1.52 0.06 4.71
CA MET A 28 0.61 -1.06 4.96
C MET A 28 -0.78 -0.60 5.45
N ILE A 29 -0.83 0.40 6.31
CA ILE A 29 -2.09 0.96 6.83
C ILE A 29 -2.86 1.65 5.69
N GLU A 30 -2.20 2.44 4.86
CA GLU A 30 -2.84 3.11 3.72
C GLU A 30 -3.42 2.11 2.73
N ARG A 31 -2.66 1.06 2.37
CA ARG A 31 -3.17 -0.02 1.50
C ARG A 31 -4.39 -0.70 2.11
N ARG A 32 -4.37 -0.98 3.42
CA ARG A 32 -5.50 -1.58 4.13
C ARG A 32 -6.73 -0.67 4.19
N ARG A 33 -6.52 0.64 4.34
CA ARG A 33 -7.59 1.65 4.29
C ARG A 33 -8.23 1.71 2.93
N ILE A 34 -7.43 1.79 1.86
CA ILE A 34 -7.92 1.78 0.48
C ILE A 34 -8.74 0.52 0.23
N TYR A 35 -8.18 -0.66 0.54
CA TYR A 35 -8.90 -1.93 0.38
C TYR A 35 -10.26 -1.92 1.09
N ALA A 36 -10.27 -1.60 2.39
CA ALA A 36 -11.49 -1.64 3.19
C ALA A 36 -12.55 -0.67 2.64
N ARG A 37 -12.13 0.54 2.26
CA ARG A 37 -12.99 1.55 1.66
C ARG A 37 -13.56 1.08 0.32
N THR A 38 -12.74 0.53 -0.57
CA THR A 38 -13.21 0.03 -1.87
C THR A 38 -14.20 -1.12 -1.70
N VAL A 39 -13.95 -2.03 -0.75
CA VAL A 39 -14.91 -3.10 -0.44
C VAL A 39 -16.22 -2.54 0.08
N GLU A 40 -16.19 -1.59 1.01
CA GLU A 40 -17.39 -0.96 1.56
C GLU A 40 -18.21 -0.25 0.47
N GLU A 41 -17.56 0.59 -0.33
CA GLU A 41 -18.19 1.34 -1.42
C GLU A 41 -18.82 0.41 -2.46
N LEU A 42 -18.08 -0.60 -2.95
CA LEU A 42 -18.61 -1.54 -3.94
C LEU A 42 -19.66 -2.50 -3.34
N SER A 43 -19.55 -2.84 -2.06
CA SER A 43 -20.55 -3.68 -1.40
C SER A 43 -21.86 -2.93 -1.15
N ALA A 44 -21.81 -1.61 -0.99
CA ALA A 44 -22.99 -0.76 -0.85
C ALA A 44 -23.79 -0.59 -2.15
N LEU A 45 -23.16 -0.77 -3.32
CA LEU A 45 -23.82 -0.71 -4.62
C LEU A 45 -24.80 -1.87 -4.80
N SER A 46 -25.83 -1.69 -5.65
CA SER A 46 -26.74 -2.77 -6.02
C SER A 46 -26.13 -3.68 -7.10
N ASP A 47 -26.70 -4.86 -7.32
CA ASP A 47 -26.22 -5.77 -8.37
C ASP A 47 -26.37 -5.17 -9.77
N ARG A 48 -27.34 -4.27 -9.98
CA ARG A 48 -27.49 -3.53 -11.23
C ARG A 48 -26.37 -2.51 -11.40
N ASP A 49 -26.08 -1.72 -10.37
CA ASP A 49 -25.01 -0.71 -10.45
C ASP A 49 -23.65 -1.38 -10.67
N LEU A 50 -23.41 -2.53 -10.05
CA LEU A 50 -22.23 -3.34 -10.33
C LEU A 50 -22.21 -3.85 -11.78
N ALA A 51 -23.34 -4.35 -12.29
CA ALA A 51 -23.45 -4.82 -13.66
C ALA A 51 -23.25 -3.70 -14.70
N ASP A 52 -23.71 -2.48 -14.41
CA ASP A 52 -23.49 -1.29 -15.25
C ASP A 52 -22.00 -0.92 -15.32
N LEU A 53 -21.24 -1.22 -14.26
CA LEU A 53 -19.78 -1.11 -14.23
C LEU A 53 -19.06 -2.33 -14.85
N GLY A 54 -19.81 -3.34 -15.30
CA GLY A 54 -19.25 -4.60 -15.80
C GLY A 54 -18.65 -5.50 -14.71
N LEU A 55 -19.06 -5.32 -13.46
CA LEU A 55 -18.57 -6.06 -12.29
C LEU A 55 -19.67 -6.95 -11.70
N SER A 56 -19.24 -8.00 -11.02
CA SER A 56 -20.09 -8.84 -10.16
C SER A 56 -19.58 -8.83 -8.72
N ARG A 57 -20.39 -9.31 -7.77
CA ARG A 57 -20.02 -9.35 -6.34
C ARG A 57 -18.70 -10.07 -6.06
N SER A 58 -18.38 -11.11 -6.83
CA SER A 58 -17.13 -11.84 -6.70
C SER A 58 -15.91 -11.03 -7.16
N ASN A 59 -16.11 -9.99 -7.99
CA ASN A 59 -15.02 -9.12 -8.44
C ASN A 59 -14.62 -8.08 -7.39
N ILE A 60 -15.46 -7.79 -6.39
CA ILE A 60 -15.20 -6.76 -5.38
C ILE A 60 -13.86 -6.96 -4.68
N ASP A 61 -13.56 -8.19 -4.25
CA ASP A 61 -12.29 -8.51 -3.60
C ASP A 61 -11.09 -8.28 -4.53
N SER A 62 -11.20 -8.70 -5.79
CA SER A 62 -10.13 -8.53 -6.78
C SER A 62 -9.87 -7.06 -7.08
N VAL A 63 -10.93 -6.27 -7.27
CA VAL A 63 -10.84 -4.82 -7.56
C VAL A 63 -10.29 -4.06 -6.35
N ALA A 64 -10.76 -4.38 -5.14
CA ALA A 64 -10.26 -3.75 -3.92
C ALA A 64 -8.78 -4.07 -3.68
N ARG A 65 -8.33 -5.31 -3.97
CA ARG A 65 -6.91 -5.65 -3.93
C ARG A 65 -6.12 -4.89 -4.99
N GLU A 66 -6.61 -4.80 -6.21
CA GLU A 66 -5.95 -4.02 -7.26
C GLU A 66 -5.81 -2.54 -6.86
N ALA A 67 -6.88 -1.91 -6.37
CA ALA A 67 -6.86 -0.52 -5.91
C ALA A 67 -5.86 -0.30 -4.75
N ALA A 68 -5.76 -1.26 -3.83
CA ALA A 68 -4.86 -1.16 -2.69
C ALA A 68 -3.38 -1.35 -3.05
N TYR A 69 -3.05 -2.20 -4.03
CA TYR A 69 -1.67 -2.58 -4.33
C TYR A 69 -1.10 -2.01 -5.64
N ARG A 70 -1.94 -1.51 -6.54
CA ARG A 70 -1.53 -0.94 -7.84
C ARG A 70 -1.43 0.60 -7.84
N ASN A 71 -1.48 1.21 -6.66
CA ASN A 71 -1.35 2.66 -6.47
C ASN A 71 0.12 3.07 -6.32
#